data_AF-A0A7J0GG55-F1
#
_entry.id   AF-A0A7J0GG55-F1
#
_cell.length_a   1.000
_cell.length_b   1.000
_cell.length_c   1.000
_cell.angle_alpha   90.00
_cell.angle_beta   90.00
_cell.angle_gamma   90.00
#
_symmetry.space_group_name_H-M   'P 1'
#
loop_
_entity.id
_entity.type
_entity.pdbx_description
1 polymer ?
#
loop_
_entity_poly.entity_id
_entity_poly.type
_entity_poly.pdbx_seq_one_letter_code
_entity_poly.pdbx_strand_id
1 'polypeptide(L)'
;MWKAMLKCHQKQFQATMESKTRSLRRNTGSRGDPRLRATVELEMELRTWCNRFGDWITSQKSFIESLNEWLLRCLFHEPEETPDGIVPFSPGRIGAPPIFVISNDWFQAMETISETGVANAMRNFASNLRELWDKQDEEQRQSLKAEYLSKDFERRLQTLHMERGKLERNQDVTLDKNQIEGRERARHKEAVKLVHNAASTSLQSGLIPIFEALGNFTSEALKAYEHVRIENAGQQHPEGQGNSNCS
;
A
#
# COMPACT_ATOMS: atom_id res chain seq x y z
N MET A 1 13.87 -9.67 -12.84
CA MET A 1 12.84 -8.71 -12.38
C MET A 1 12.73 -8.64 -10.86
N TRP A 2 12.35 -9.74 -10.18
CA TRP A 2 12.09 -9.78 -8.73
C TRP A 2 13.21 -9.22 -7.83
N LYS A 3 14.49 -9.51 -8.14
CA LYS A 3 15.65 -8.94 -7.42
C LYS A 3 15.65 -7.40 -7.39
N ALA A 4 15.31 -6.77 -8.52
CA ALA A 4 15.28 -5.31 -8.63
C ALA A 4 14.08 -4.71 -7.87
N MET A 5 12.91 -5.35 -7.96
CA MET A 5 11.73 -4.92 -7.20
C MET A 5 11.95 -5.06 -5.69
N LEU A 6 12.60 -6.13 -5.24
CA LEU A 6 12.88 -6.34 -3.81
C LEU A 6 13.75 -5.21 -3.26
N LYS A 7 14.82 -4.87 -3.99
CA LYS A 7 15.69 -3.74 -3.67
C LYS A 7 14.93 -2.41 -3.67
N CYS A 8 13.95 -2.24 -4.56
CA CYS A 8 13.10 -1.05 -4.62
C CYS A 8 12.21 -0.95 -3.36
N HIS A 9 11.49 -2.01 -3.02
CA HIS A 9 10.58 -2.02 -1.87
C HIS A 9 11.34 -1.90 -0.54
N GLN A 10 12.52 -2.50 -0.41
CA GLN A 10 13.39 -2.30 0.75
C GLN A 10 13.80 -0.82 0.91
N LYS A 11 14.11 -0.13 -0.19
CA LYS A 11 14.40 1.31 -0.15
C LYS A 11 13.18 2.14 0.19
N GLN A 12 12.00 1.80 -0.33
CA GLN A 12 10.74 2.48 0.00
C GLN A 12 10.37 2.31 1.49
N PHE A 13 10.53 1.10 2.02
CA PHE A 13 10.36 0.79 3.42
C PHE A 13 11.31 1.62 4.30
N GLN A 14 12.62 1.58 3.98
CA GLN A 14 13.62 2.34 4.72
C GLN A 14 13.35 3.86 4.67
N ALA A 15 13.06 4.40 3.49
CA ALA A 15 12.76 5.82 3.32
C ALA A 15 11.51 6.25 4.12
N THR A 16 10.50 5.38 4.20
CA THR A 16 9.29 5.65 4.98
C THR A 16 9.59 5.62 6.48
N MET A 17 10.36 4.63 6.94
CA MET A 17 10.80 4.52 8.34
C MET A 17 11.69 5.68 8.80
N GLU A 18 12.62 6.11 7.94
CA GLU A 18 13.55 7.21 8.22
C GLU A 18 12.94 8.60 8.01
N SER A 19 11.80 8.68 7.32
CA SER A 19 11.14 9.96 7.13
C SER A 19 10.79 10.53 8.49
N LYS A 20 11.39 11.68 8.83
CA LYS A 20 10.92 12.45 9.99
C LYS A 20 9.56 13.01 9.60
N THR A 21 8.59 12.91 10.50
CA THR A 21 7.27 13.53 10.47
C THR A 21 7.45 15.06 10.42
N ARG A 22 7.93 15.60 9.30
CA ARG A 22 8.16 17.02 9.12
C ARG A 22 6.78 17.63 9.01
N SER A 23 6.47 18.55 9.92
CA SER A 23 5.23 19.30 9.86
C SER A 23 5.12 19.99 8.50
N LEU A 24 4.31 19.42 7.60
CA LEU A 24 3.78 20.03 6.37
C LEU A 24 3.01 21.29 6.76
N ARG A 25 3.75 22.35 7.07
CA ARG A 25 3.22 23.69 7.25
C ARG A 25 2.65 24.14 5.91
N ARG A 26 1.34 23.97 5.72
CA ARG A 26 0.58 24.55 4.59
C ARG A 26 -0.26 25.71 5.10
N ASN A 27 -0.19 26.84 4.40
CA ASN A 27 -1.00 28.03 4.64
C ASN A 27 -2.50 27.68 4.61
N THR A 28 -3.15 27.75 5.77
CA THR A 28 -4.61 27.66 5.89
C THR A 28 -5.20 29.00 5.47
N GLY A 29 -5.67 29.06 4.23
CA GLY A 29 -6.33 30.23 3.66
C GLY A 29 -7.21 29.85 2.50
N SER A 30 -8.20 28.98 2.72
CA SER A 30 -9.41 28.92 1.88
C SER A 30 -10.47 28.04 2.52
N ARG A 31 -11.72 28.49 2.41
CA ARG A 31 -12.94 27.76 2.72
C ARG A 31 -13.05 26.54 1.80
N GLY A 32 -13.19 25.36 2.41
CA GLY A 32 -13.11 24.02 1.78
C GLY A 32 -11.82 23.33 2.18
N ASP A 33 -11.81 22.57 3.27
CA ASP A 33 -10.57 22.03 3.87
C ASP A 33 -9.81 21.13 2.85
N PRO A 34 -8.67 21.58 2.30
CA PRO A 34 -7.90 20.81 1.34
C PRO A 34 -7.37 19.49 1.92
N ARG A 35 -7.36 19.33 3.26
CA ARG A 35 -6.94 18.11 3.94
C ARG A 35 -8.00 17.02 3.85
N LEU A 36 -9.29 17.36 4.01
CA LEU A 36 -10.39 16.40 3.84
C LEU A 36 -10.37 15.79 2.44
N ARG A 37 -10.12 16.64 1.43
CA ARG A 37 -9.99 16.19 0.05
C ARG A 37 -8.78 15.27 -0.15
N ALA A 38 -7.63 15.57 0.44
CA ALA A 38 -6.43 14.76 0.32
C ALA A 38 -6.56 13.37 0.98
N THR A 39 -7.25 13.27 2.13
CA THR A 39 -7.51 11.97 2.80
C THR A 39 -8.36 11.05 1.92
N VAL A 40 -9.44 11.59 1.33
CA VAL A 40 -10.34 10.83 0.45
C VAL A 40 -9.63 10.44 -0.86
N GLU A 41 -8.85 11.35 -1.45
CA GLU A 41 -8.04 11.04 -2.64
C GLU A 41 -7.03 9.92 -2.35
N LEU A 42 -6.29 9.98 -1.24
CA LEU A 42 -5.35 8.93 -0.86
C LEU A 42 -6.04 7.58 -0.65
N GLU A 43 -7.21 7.55 -0.02
CA GLU A 43 -7.99 6.32 0.13
C GLU A 43 -8.37 5.72 -1.23
N MET A 44 -8.89 6.54 -2.15
CA MET A 44 -9.27 6.08 -3.49
C MET A 44 -8.06 5.55 -4.26
N GLU A 45 -6.91 6.21 -4.16
CA GLU A 45 -5.67 5.76 -4.78
C GLU A 45 -5.18 4.44 -4.17
N LEU A 46 -5.28 4.23 -2.86
CA LEU A 46 -4.94 2.95 -2.22
C LEU A 46 -5.84 1.81 -2.68
N ARG A 47 -7.14 2.06 -2.83
CA ARG A 47 -8.10 1.06 -3.35
C ARG A 47 -7.78 0.73 -4.80
N THR A 48 -7.53 1.74 -5.62
CA THR A 48 -7.10 1.59 -7.01
C THR A 48 -5.83 0.78 -7.09
N TRP A 49 -4.81 1.14 -6.31
CA TRP A 49 -3.54 0.45 -6.28
C TRP A 49 -3.68 -1.02 -5.86
N CYS A 50 -4.48 -1.31 -4.83
CA CYS A 50 -4.77 -2.67 -4.39
C CYS A 50 -5.40 -3.50 -5.50
N ASN A 51 -6.38 -2.95 -6.23
CA ASN A 51 -7.03 -3.65 -7.34
C ASN A 51 -6.05 -3.88 -8.49
N ARG A 52 -5.28 -2.85 -8.89
CA ARG A 52 -4.28 -2.96 -9.96
C ARG A 52 -3.17 -3.96 -9.63
N PHE A 53 -2.74 -4.01 -8.38
CA PHE A 53 -1.77 -4.99 -7.91
C PHE A 53 -2.33 -6.40 -8.00
N GLY A 54 -3.57 -6.62 -7.53
CA GLY A 54 -4.27 -7.89 -7.68
C GLY A 54 -4.38 -8.32 -9.14
N ASP A 55 -4.93 -7.45 -10.00
CA ASP A 55 -5.08 -7.69 -11.44
C ASP A 55 -3.74 -8.07 -12.10
N TRP A 56 -2.65 -7.40 -11.72
CA TRP A 56 -1.31 -7.69 -12.23
C TRP A 56 -0.80 -9.08 -11.83
N ILE A 57 -1.04 -9.50 -10.58
CA ILE A 57 -0.67 -10.85 -10.13
C ILE A 57 -1.53 -11.91 -10.79
N THR A 58 -2.85 -11.72 -10.83
CA THR A 58 -3.77 -12.62 -11.51
C THR A 58 -3.41 -12.77 -12.99
N SER A 59 -3.10 -11.66 -13.66
CA SER A 59 -2.68 -11.70 -15.08
C SER A 59 -1.40 -12.51 -15.29
N GLN A 60 -0.42 -12.39 -14.39
CA GLN A 60 0.80 -13.22 -14.45
C GLN A 60 0.48 -14.71 -14.23
N LYS A 61 -0.33 -15.04 -13.22
CA LYS A 61 -0.75 -16.42 -12.95
C LYS A 61 -1.46 -17.03 -14.17
N SER A 62 -2.47 -16.34 -14.70
CA SER A 62 -3.23 -16.82 -15.86
C SER A 62 -2.39 -16.95 -17.13
N PHE A 63 -1.42 -16.05 -17.36
CA PHE A 63 -0.50 -16.18 -18.49
C PHE A 63 0.35 -17.46 -18.38
N ILE A 64 0.92 -17.71 -17.20
CA ILE A 64 1.80 -18.86 -16.96
C ILE A 64 1.02 -20.17 -16.98
N GLU A 65 -0.19 -20.18 -16.41
CA GLU A 65 -1.14 -21.29 -16.51
C GLU A 65 -1.47 -21.61 -17.96
N SER A 66 -1.88 -20.60 -18.75
CA SER A 66 -2.22 -20.77 -20.16
C SER A 66 -1.04 -21.28 -20.99
N LEU A 67 0.17 -20.77 -20.73
CA LEU A 67 1.39 -21.24 -21.37
C LEU A 67 1.68 -22.70 -21.02
N ASN A 68 1.55 -23.06 -19.75
CA ASN A 68 1.79 -24.42 -19.26
C ASN A 68 0.79 -25.41 -19.86
N GLU A 69 -0.50 -25.09 -19.86
CA GLU A 69 -1.53 -25.91 -20.50
C GLU A 69 -1.31 -26.05 -22.01
N TRP A 70 -0.96 -24.96 -22.69
CA TRP A 70 -0.68 -24.98 -24.12
C TRP A 70 0.49 -25.91 -24.44
N LEU A 71 1.59 -25.79 -23.69
CA LEU A 71 2.74 -26.67 -23.85
C LEU A 71 2.30 -28.12 -23.63
N LEU A 72 1.66 -28.45 -22.52
CA LEU A 72 1.22 -29.82 -22.21
C LEU A 72 0.37 -30.45 -23.33
N ARG A 73 -0.46 -29.67 -24.04
CA ARG A 73 -1.22 -30.14 -25.21
C ARG A 73 -0.34 -30.47 -26.43
N CYS A 74 0.85 -29.89 -26.53
CA CYS A 74 1.83 -30.23 -27.56
C CYS A 74 2.55 -31.56 -27.30
N LEU A 75 2.41 -32.15 -26.10
CA LEU A 75 2.88 -33.51 -25.85
C LEU A 75 1.83 -34.50 -26.33
N PHE A 76 2.11 -35.16 -27.45
CA PHE A 76 1.41 -36.38 -27.82
C PHE A 76 1.93 -37.52 -26.93
N HIS A 77 1.47 -37.56 -25.68
CA HIS A 77 1.78 -38.63 -24.74
C HIS A 77 0.61 -39.61 -24.68
N GLU A 78 0.84 -40.83 -25.14
CA GLU A 78 -0.03 -41.97 -24.89
C GLU A 78 0.50 -42.68 -23.63
N PRO A 79 -0.29 -42.78 -22.54
CA PRO A 79 0.17 -43.42 -21.32
C PRO A 79 0.54 -44.88 -21.56
N GLU A 80 1.75 -45.27 -21.16
CA GLU A 80 2.21 -46.66 -21.28
C GLU A 80 1.50 -47.51 -20.20
N GLU A 81 0.68 -48.46 -20.65
CA GLU A 81 0.08 -49.46 -19.75
C GLU A 81 1.06 -50.62 -19.55
N THR A 82 1.45 -50.85 -18.30
CA THR A 82 2.26 -51.99 -17.89
C THR A 82 1.43 -52.95 -17.02
N PRO A 83 1.85 -54.20 -16.80
CA PRO A 83 1.13 -55.15 -15.93
C PRO A 83 0.88 -54.62 -14.50
N ASP A 84 1.70 -53.67 -14.06
CA ASP A 84 1.60 -53.01 -12.75
C ASP A 84 0.74 -51.72 -12.77
N GLY A 85 0.16 -51.37 -13.92
CA GLY A 85 -0.69 -50.18 -14.13
C GLY A 85 -0.11 -49.15 -15.11
N ILE A 86 -0.75 -47.97 -15.15
CA ILE A 86 -0.30 -46.85 -15.99
C ILE A 86 0.98 -46.27 -15.41
N VAL A 87 2.02 -46.18 -16.23
CA VAL A 87 3.30 -45.58 -15.84
C VAL A 87 3.11 -44.10 -15.49
N PRO A 88 3.63 -43.61 -14.34
CA PRO A 88 3.59 -42.20 -13.98
C PRO A 88 4.32 -41.33 -15.00
N PHE A 89 3.73 -40.17 -15.32
CA PHE A 89 4.33 -39.20 -16.23
C PHE A 89 5.70 -38.73 -15.74
N SER A 90 6.73 -38.90 -16.58
CA SER A 90 8.08 -38.39 -16.34
C SER A 90 8.59 -37.70 -17.61
N PRO A 91 8.77 -36.36 -17.60
CA PRO A 91 9.19 -35.58 -18.75
C PRO A 91 10.48 -36.12 -19.41
N GLY A 92 11.47 -36.49 -18.60
CA GLY A 92 12.74 -37.02 -19.10
C GLY A 92 12.63 -38.40 -19.76
N ARG A 93 11.71 -39.27 -19.29
CA ARG A 93 11.49 -40.62 -19.84
C ARG A 93 10.88 -40.56 -21.24
N ILE A 94 10.05 -39.56 -21.52
CA ILE A 94 9.36 -39.40 -22.80
C ILE A 94 10.10 -38.48 -23.77
N GLY A 95 11.33 -38.07 -23.43
CA GLY A 95 12.12 -37.13 -24.24
C GLY A 95 11.49 -35.75 -24.38
N ALA A 96 10.64 -35.34 -23.42
CA ALA A 96 10.02 -34.02 -23.44
C ALA A 96 11.11 -32.95 -23.38
N PRO A 97 11.08 -31.95 -24.27
CA PRO A 97 12.05 -30.85 -24.25
C PRO A 97 12.10 -30.16 -22.87
N PRO A 98 13.27 -29.64 -22.42
CA PRO A 98 13.41 -29.03 -21.09
C PRO A 98 12.41 -27.90 -20.78
N ILE A 99 11.88 -27.24 -21.81
CA ILE A 99 10.84 -26.20 -21.68
C ILE A 99 9.59 -26.68 -20.93
N PHE A 100 9.24 -27.96 -21.02
CA PHE A 100 8.10 -28.55 -20.32
C PHE A 100 8.30 -28.56 -18.80
N VAL A 101 9.51 -28.94 -18.37
CA VAL A 101 9.89 -28.95 -16.95
C VAL A 101 9.96 -27.51 -16.43
N ILE A 102 10.59 -26.61 -17.19
CA ILE A 102 10.69 -25.18 -16.85
C ILE A 102 9.29 -24.57 -16.68
N SER A 103 8.40 -24.78 -17.64
CA SER A 103 7.05 -24.23 -17.62
C SER A 103 6.24 -24.75 -16.44
N ASN A 104 6.29 -26.07 -16.19
CA ASN A 104 5.57 -26.66 -15.07
C ASN A 104 6.12 -26.15 -13.73
N ASP A 105 7.44 -26.11 -13.55
CA ASP A 105 8.04 -25.58 -12.33
C ASP A 105 7.70 -24.11 -12.13
N TRP A 106 7.67 -23.32 -13.21
CA TRP A 106 7.29 -21.91 -13.16
C TRP A 106 5.83 -21.72 -12.76
N PHE A 107 4.92 -22.54 -13.30
CA PHE A 107 3.52 -22.58 -12.90
C PHE A 107 3.37 -22.93 -11.41
N GLN A 108 4.02 -24.01 -10.95
CA GLN A 108 3.98 -24.40 -9.54
C GLN A 108 4.56 -23.31 -8.62
N ALA A 109 5.67 -22.68 -9.03
CA ALA A 109 6.26 -21.57 -8.30
C ALA A 109 5.27 -20.40 -8.15
N MET A 110 4.51 -20.06 -9.19
CA MET A 110 3.50 -19.00 -9.12
C MET A 110 2.34 -19.31 -8.19
N GLU A 111 1.92 -20.57 -8.12
CA GLU A 111 0.82 -20.99 -7.22
C GLU A 111 1.20 -20.85 -5.74
N THR A 112 2.50 -20.92 -5.41
CA THR A 112 2.96 -20.69 -4.03
C THR A 112 2.95 -19.23 -3.59
N ILE A 113 2.90 -18.28 -4.54
CA ILE A 113 3.00 -16.86 -4.26
C ILE A 113 1.60 -16.29 -3.96
N SER A 114 1.46 -15.62 -2.81
CA SER A 114 0.19 -15.03 -2.36
C SER A 114 0.24 -13.50 -2.30
N GLU A 115 -0.63 -12.83 -3.05
CA GLU A 115 -0.78 -11.36 -3.03
C GLU A 115 -1.56 -10.84 -1.82
N THR A 116 -2.14 -11.74 -1.02
CA THR A 116 -3.12 -11.42 0.02
C THR A 116 -2.57 -10.49 1.11
N GLY A 117 -1.32 -10.68 1.55
CA GLY A 117 -0.68 -9.85 2.57
C GLY A 117 -0.57 -8.39 2.16
N VAL A 118 -0.14 -8.14 0.92
CA VAL A 118 -0.04 -6.80 0.34
C VAL A 118 -1.42 -6.17 0.20
N ALA A 119 -2.37 -6.93 -0.35
CA ALA A 119 -3.74 -6.45 -0.55
C ALA A 119 -4.42 -6.10 0.78
N ASN A 120 -4.22 -6.91 1.82
CA ASN A 120 -4.74 -6.64 3.16
C ASN A 120 -4.12 -5.38 3.77
N ALA A 121 -2.80 -5.19 3.66
CA ALA A 121 -2.14 -3.99 4.16
C ALA A 121 -2.71 -2.71 3.50
N MET A 122 -2.89 -2.72 2.18
CA MET A 122 -3.47 -1.60 1.44
C MET A 122 -4.93 -1.33 1.84
N ARG A 123 -5.76 -2.38 1.93
CA ARG A 123 -7.18 -2.24 2.33
C ARG A 123 -7.31 -1.75 3.77
N ASN A 124 -6.50 -2.27 4.69
CA ASN A 124 -6.51 -1.82 6.08
C ASN A 124 -6.15 -0.33 6.18
N PHE A 125 -5.14 0.12 5.43
CA PHE A 125 -4.81 1.54 5.43
C PHE A 125 -5.93 2.40 4.83
N ALA A 126 -6.53 1.98 3.72
CA ALA A 126 -7.69 2.65 3.14
C ALA A 126 -8.87 2.75 4.13
N SER A 127 -9.18 1.68 4.86
CA SER A 127 -10.21 1.68 5.91
C SER A 127 -9.88 2.65 7.05
N ASN A 128 -8.63 2.72 7.50
CA ASN A 128 -8.20 3.67 8.52
C ASN A 128 -8.35 5.12 8.06
N LEU A 129 -8.07 5.42 6.79
CA LEU A 129 -8.28 6.76 6.21
C LEU A 129 -9.75 7.12 6.11
N ARG A 130 -10.61 6.14 5.77
CA ARG A 130 -12.07 6.33 5.77
C ARG A 130 -12.58 6.69 7.17
N GLU A 131 -12.18 5.93 8.18
CA GLU A 131 -12.56 6.18 9.57
C GLU A 131 -12.03 7.53 10.07
N LEU A 132 -10.80 7.91 9.68
CA LEU A 132 -10.24 9.23 9.98
C LEU A 132 -11.07 10.35 9.36
N TRP A 133 -11.49 10.19 8.10
CA TRP A 133 -12.35 11.15 7.42
C TRP A 133 -13.71 11.27 8.12
N ASP A 134 -14.35 10.15 8.46
CA ASP A 134 -15.65 10.15 9.14
C ASP A 134 -15.58 10.91 10.47
N LYS A 135 -14.49 10.70 11.24
CA LYS A 135 -14.25 11.43 12.50
C LYS A 135 -14.01 12.92 12.28
N GLN A 136 -13.27 13.30 11.26
CA GLN A 136 -12.99 14.71 10.94
C GLN A 136 -14.24 15.46 10.45
N ASP A 137 -15.07 14.81 9.63
CA ASP A 137 -16.34 15.37 9.17
C ASP A 137 -17.30 15.61 10.34
N GLU A 138 -17.40 14.64 11.26
CA GLU A 138 -18.21 14.77 12.46
C GLU A 138 -17.71 15.90 13.39
N GLU A 139 -16.40 15.99 13.62
CA GLU A 139 -15.79 17.07 14.42
C GLU A 139 -16.08 18.44 13.79
N GLN A 140 -15.93 18.57 12.47
CA GLN A 140 -16.22 19.81 11.76
C GLN A 140 -17.69 20.19 11.88
N ARG A 141 -18.61 19.22 11.76
CA ARG A 141 -20.05 19.44 11.94
C ARG A 141 -20.39 19.91 13.35
N GLN A 142 -19.78 19.30 14.37
CA GLN A 142 -19.96 19.69 15.77
C GLN A 142 -19.38 21.08 16.05
N SER A 143 -18.22 21.40 15.49
CA SER A 143 -17.57 22.71 15.60
C SER A 143 -18.46 23.82 15.04
N LEU A 144 -19.03 23.64 13.84
CA LEU A 144 -19.97 24.60 13.23
C LEU A 144 -21.23 24.81 14.08
N LYS A 145 -21.77 23.73 14.67
CA LYS A 145 -22.92 23.80 15.58
C LYS A 145 -22.58 24.58 16.85
N ALA A 146 -21.42 24.34 17.45
CA ALA A 146 -20.95 25.05 18.63
C ALA A 146 -20.74 26.54 18.35
N GLU A 147 -20.14 26.89 17.20
CA GLU A 147 -19.95 28.27 16.78
C GLU A 147 -21.28 29.00 16.57
N TYR A 148 -22.26 28.34 15.92
CA TYR A 148 -23.60 28.89 15.75
C TYR A 148 -24.28 29.17 17.10
N LEU A 149 -24.24 28.21 18.03
CA LEU A 149 -24.84 28.36 19.36
C LEU A 149 -24.14 29.46 20.15
N SER A 150 -22.81 29.52 20.11
CA SER A 150 -22.03 30.57 20.77
C SER A 150 -22.40 31.97 20.26
N LYS A 151 -22.49 32.15 18.93
CA LYS A 151 -22.94 33.40 18.31
C LYS A 151 -24.39 33.76 18.67
N ASP A 152 -25.27 32.77 18.82
CA ASP A 152 -26.65 33.01 19.25
C ASP A 152 -26.73 33.48 20.71
N PHE A 153 -25.99 32.81 21.60
CA PHE A 153 -25.87 33.23 23.00
C PHE A 153 -25.25 34.63 23.13
N GLU A 154 -24.19 34.93 22.37
CA GLU A 154 -23.57 36.25 22.37
C GLU A 154 -24.55 37.34 21.90
N ARG A 155 -25.33 37.07 20.83
CA ARG A 155 -26.39 37.99 20.37
C ARG A 155 -27.43 38.23 21.46
N ARG A 156 -27.92 37.18 22.13
CA ARG A 156 -28.89 37.32 23.24
C ARG A 156 -28.31 38.10 24.41
N LEU A 157 -27.04 37.86 24.74
CA LEU A 157 -26.37 38.53 25.84
C LEU A 157 -26.15 40.01 25.52
N GLN A 158 -25.78 40.36 24.28
CA GLN A 158 -25.73 41.74 23.81
C GLN A 158 -27.09 42.43 23.89
N THR A 159 -28.18 41.76 23.49
CA THR A 159 -29.54 42.30 23.63
C THR A 159 -29.87 42.59 25.10
N LEU A 160 -29.62 41.63 26.01
CA LEU A 160 -29.83 41.83 27.45
C LEU A 160 -28.96 42.96 28.03
N HIS A 161 -27.72 43.09 27.57
CA HIS A 161 -26.84 44.19 27.98
C HIS A 161 -27.31 45.55 27.47
N MET A 162 -27.87 45.64 26.26
CA MET A 162 -28.50 46.88 25.76
C MET A 162 -29.77 47.21 26.55
N GLU A 163 -30.57 46.21 26.92
CA GLU A 163 -31.74 46.39 27.80
C GLU A 163 -31.33 46.81 29.22
N ARG A 164 -30.21 46.31 29.74
CA ARG A 164 -29.65 46.66 31.06
C ARG A 164 -28.83 47.96 31.03
N GLY A 165 -28.35 48.37 29.86
CA GLY A 165 -27.47 49.51 29.59
C GLY A 165 -28.14 50.88 29.65
N LYS A 166 -29.05 51.10 30.62
CA LYS A 166 -29.35 52.42 31.18
C LYS A 166 -28.42 52.80 32.34
N LEU A 167 -27.39 52.01 32.64
CA LEU A 167 -26.39 52.38 33.64
C LEU A 167 -24.98 51.89 33.25
N GLU A 168 -24.10 52.87 33.08
CA GLU A 168 -22.63 52.86 33.14
C GLU A 168 -21.76 52.42 31.94
N ARG A 169 -20.78 53.29 31.68
CA ARG A 169 -19.76 53.32 30.61
C ARG A 169 -18.47 52.69 31.15
N ASN A 170 -17.82 51.77 30.44
CA ASN A 170 -16.48 51.29 30.86
C ASN A 170 -15.52 50.94 29.71
N GLN A 171 -14.30 51.47 29.83
CA GLN A 171 -13.10 51.21 29.01
C GLN A 171 -12.38 49.89 29.39
N ASP A 172 -12.85 49.19 30.44
CA ASP A 172 -12.26 47.96 30.99
C ASP A 172 -12.54 46.70 30.13
N VAL A 173 -13.68 46.67 29.44
CA VAL A 173 -14.14 45.52 28.63
C VAL A 173 -13.27 45.27 27.39
N THR A 174 -12.58 46.30 26.88
CA THR A 174 -11.81 46.21 25.62
C THR A 174 -10.46 45.52 25.81
N LEU A 175 -9.85 45.62 27.00
CA LEU A 175 -8.57 44.97 27.33
C LEU A 175 -8.76 43.46 27.55
N ASP A 176 -9.82 43.07 28.25
CA ASP A 176 -10.16 41.66 28.49
C ASP A 176 -10.49 40.92 27.18
N LYS A 177 -11.24 41.57 26.28
CA LYS A 177 -11.55 41.02 24.95
C LYS A 177 -10.31 40.68 24.12
N ASN A 178 -9.32 41.57 24.08
CA ASN A 178 -8.09 41.36 23.31
C ASN A 178 -7.22 40.23 23.90
N GLN A 179 -7.21 40.07 25.23
CA GLN A 179 -6.51 38.95 25.89
C GLN A 179 -7.20 37.61 25.62
N ILE A 180 -8.53 37.57 25.65
CA ILE A 180 -9.32 36.38 25.33
C ILE A 180 -9.11 35.96 23.86
N GLU A 181 -9.19 36.90 22.91
CA GLU A 181 -8.93 36.63 21.49
C GLU A 181 -7.50 36.12 21.24
N GLY A 182 -6.49 36.68 21.92
CA GLY A 182 -5.11 36.22 21.84
C GLY A 182 -4.93 34.78 22.35
N ARG A 183 -5.58 34.45 23.47
CA ARG A 183 -5.56 33.11 24.07
C ARG A 183 -6.26 32.08 23.16
N GLU A 184 -7.39 32.43 22.57
CA GLU A 184 -8.11 31.56 21.62
C GLU A 184 -7.33 31.34 20.32
N ARG A 185 -6.65 32.37 19.77
CA ARG A 185 -5.75 32.20 18.61
C ARG A 185 -4.57 31.26 18.93
N ALA A 186 -4.00 31.35 20.13
CA ALA A 186 -2.94 30.45 20.56
C ALA A 186 -3.43 28.99 20.68
N ARG A 187 -4.62 28.77 21.25
CA ARG A 187 -5.26 27.43 21.30
C ARG A 187 -5.54 26.86 19.92
N HIS A 188 -6.10 27.66 19.01
CA HIS A 188 -6.33 27.25 17.63
C HIS A 188 -5.03 26.84 16.93
N LYS A 189 -3.94 27.61 17.12
CA LYS A 189 -2.63 27.30 16.55
C LYS A 189 -2.04 25.99 17.09
N GLU A 190 -2.22 25.69 18.38
CA GLU A 190 -1.81 24.41 18.98
C GLU A 190 -2.67 23.24 18.48
N ALA A 191 -4.00 23.40 18.40
CA ALA A 191 -4.90 22.39 17.84
C ALA A 191 -4.53 22.03 16.38
N VAL A 192 -4.26 23.04 15.55
CA VAL A 192 -3.84 22.84 14.15
C VAL A 192 -2.52 22.07 14.06
N LYS A 193 -1.54 22.35 14.94
CA LYS A 193 -0.28 21.57 14.99
C LYS A 193 -0.52 20.13 15.43
N LEU A 194 -1.42 19.91 16.39
CA LEU A 194 -1.71 18.58 16.94
C LEU A 194 -2.38 17.68 15.89
N VAL A 195 -3.37 18.22 15.16
CA VAL A 195 -4.01 17.55 14.01
C VAL A 195 -2.99 17.25 12.92
N HIS A 196 -2.10 18.20 12.62
CA HIS A 196 -1.04 18.01 11.65
C HIS A 196 -0.15 16.81 12.01
N ASN A 197 0.35 16.77 13.24
CA ASN A 197 1.22 15.70 13.70
C ASN A 197 0.49 14.35 13.66
N ALA A 198 -0.77 14.30 14.10
CA ALA A 198 -1.59 13.09 14.04
C ALA A 198 -1.78 12.56 12.59
N ALA A 199 -2.08 13.44 11.64
CA ALA A 199 -2.26 13.05 10.23
C ALA A 199 -0.97 12.51 9.60
N SER A 200 0.17 13.14 9.90
CA SER A 200 1.46 12.69 9.37
C SER A 200 1.95 11.39 10.02
N THR A 201 1.65 11.16 11.30
CA THR A 201 1.88 9.87 11.96
C THR A 201 0.99 8.78 11.37
N SER A 202 -0.27 9.10 11.06
CA SER A 202 -1.22 8.17 10.43
C SER A 202 -0.75 7.70 9.04
N LEU A 203 -0.16 8.61 8.25
CA LEU A 203 0.43 8.28 6.95
C LEU A 203 1.59 7.29 7.09
N GLN A 204 2.53 7.56 8.00
CA GLN A 204 3.67 6.66 8.23
C GLN A 204 3.21 5.29 8.74
N SER A 205 2.33 5.27 9.75
CA SER A 205 1.80 4.03 10.31
C SER A 205 1.03 3.20 9.28
N GLY A 206 0.43 3.85 8.28
CA GLY A 206 -0.29 3.18 7.20
C GLY A 206 0.61 2.65 6.08
N LEU A 207 1.65 3.40 5.70
CA LEU A 207 2.55 3.02 4.60
C LEU A 207 3.59 1.96 4.99
N ILE A 208 4.05 1.96 6.25
CA ILE A 208 5.07 1.01 6.74
C ILE A 208 4.64 -0.45 6.50
N PRO A 209 3.43 -0.90 6.94
CA PRO A 209 2.98 -2.27 6.70
C PRO A 209 2.84 -2.63 5.22
N ILE A 210 2.50 -1.66 4.36
CA ILE A 210 2.37 -1.89 2.92
C ILE A 210 3.74 -2.19 2.30
N PHE A 211 4.74 -1.37 2.59
CA PHE A 211 6.09 -1.58 2.03
C PHE A 211 6.78 -2.81 2.61
N GLU A 212 6.52 -3.14 3.88
CA GLU A 212 6.94 -4.41 4.47
C GLU A 212 6.31 -5.60 3.74
N ALA A 213 4.99 -5.58 3.54
CA ALA A 213 4.29 -6.64 2.83
C ALA A 213 4.77 -6.78 1.38
N LEU A 214 5.01 -5.67 0.67
CA LEU A 214 5.58 -5.69 -0.69
C LEU A 214 6.98 -6.29 -0.71
N GLY A 215 7.82 -5.97 0.28
CA GLY A 215 9.14 -6.57 0.45
C GLY A 215 9.07 -8.08 0.66
N ASN A 216 8.19 -8.53 1.56
CA ASN A 216 8.00 -9.95 1.85
C ASN A 216 7.48 -10.71 0.63
N PHE A 217 6.41 -10.20 -0.01
CA PHE A 217 5.85 -10.73 -1.24
C PHE A 217 6.92 -10.90 -2.34
N THR A 218 7.74 -9.86 -2.54
CA THR A 218 8.77 -9.88 -3.59
C THR A 218 9.91 -10.83 -3.26
N SER A 219 10.23 -10.99 -1.96
CA SER A 219 11.22 -11.96 -1.46
C SER A 219 10.73 -13.40 -1.67
N GLU A 220 9.46 -13.67 -1.37
CA GLU A 220 8.83 -14.97 -1.63
C GLU A 220 8.79 -15.28 -3.12
N ALA A 221 8.37 -14.32 -3.95
CA ALA A 221 8.37 -14.47 -5.40
C ALA A 221 9.78 -14.73 -5.95
N LEU A 222 10.80 -14.02 -5.44
CA LEU A 222 12.18 -14.28 -5.83
C LEU A 222 12.61 -15.71 -5.50
N LYS A 223 12.34 -16.17 -4.27
CA LYS A 223 12.68 -17.53 -3.84
C LYS A 223 11.96 -18.57 -4.68
N ALA A 224 10.67 -18.41 -4.92
CA ALA A 224 9.89 -19.33 -5.74
C ALA A 224 10.48 -19.47 -7.16
N TYR A 225 10.87 -18.36 -7.77
CA TYR A 225 11.48 -18.36 -9.11
C TYR A 225 12.90 -18.94 -9.14
N GLU A 226 13.66 -18.88 -8.05
CA GLU A 226 15.00 -19.51 -7.96
C GLU A 226 14.92 -21.05 -7.94
N HIS A 227 13.77 -21.63 -7.61
CA HIS A 227 13.55 -23.09 -7.67
C HIS A 227 13.14 -23.59 -9.06
N VAL A 228 12.87 -22.70 -10.02
CA VAL A 228 12.56 -23.08 -11.41
C VAL A 228 13.83 -23.63 -12.06
N ARG A 229 13.81 -24.91 -12.43
CA ARG A 229 14.97 -25.59 -13.01
C ARG A 229 15.19 -25.12 -14.44
N ILE A 230 16.23 -24.33 -14.66
CA ILE A 230 16.71 -23.97 -16.00
C ILE A 230 17.91 -24.87 -16.30
N GLU A 231 17.72 -25.92 -17.09
CA GLU A 231 18.86 -26.70 -17.59
C GLU A 231 19.68 -25.84 -18.55
N ASN A 232 20.88 -25.44 -18.14
CA ASN A 232 21.85 -24.86 -19.06
C ASN A 232 22.28 -25.95 -20.02
N ALA A 233 21.78 -25.93 -21.26
CA ALA A 233 22.14 -26.84 -22.35
C ALA A 233 23.61 -26.66 -22.86
N GLY A 234 24.53 -26.26 -21.99
CA GLY A 234 25.89 -25.91 -22.35
C GLY A 234 26.86 -26.18 -21.23
N GLN A 235 27.15 -27.45 -20.96
CA GLN A 235 28.46 -27.91 -20.48
C GLN A 235 28.48 -29.44 -20.38
N GLN A 236 29.07 -30.07 -21.40
CA GLN A 236 30.04 -31.18 -21.33
C GLN A 236 30.07 -31.90 -22.69
N HIS A 237 30.77 -31.31 -23.66
CA HIS A 237 31.45 -32.13 -24.65
C HIS A 237 32.78 -32.56 -24.03
N PRO A 238 33.07 -33.86 -23.84
CA PRO A 238 34.42 -34.28 -23.53
C PRO A 238 35.27 -34.05 -24.77
N GLU A 239 36.27 -33.17 -24.65
CA GLU A 239 37.32 -32.99 -25.63
C GLU A 239 37.95 -34.35 -25.95
N GLY A 240 37.98 -34.68 -27.24
CA GLY A 240 38.64 -35.87 -27.73
C GLY A 240 40.12 -35.84 -27.36
N GLN A 241 40.57 -36.87 -26.66
CA GLN A 241 41.98 -37.15 -26.48
C GLN A 241 42.59 -37.51 -27.83
N GLY A 242 43.11 -36.51 -28.53
CA GLY A 242 44.13 -36.71 -29.55
C GLY A 242 45.43 -37.11 -28.86
N ASN A 243 45.65 -38.41 -28.69
CA ASN A 243 46.96 -38.92 -28.29
C ASN A 243 47.83 -39.07 -29.53
N SER A 244 48.55 -37.99 -29.85
CA SER A 244 49.80 -38.05 -30.58
C SER A 244 50.86 -38.67 -29.67
N ASN A 245 51.35 -39.87 -29.98
CA ASN A 245 52.65 -40.30 -29.51
C ASN A 245 53.45 -40.88 -30.67
N CYS A 246 54.56 -40.18 -30.94
CA CYS A 246 55.70 -40.66 -31.71
C CYS A 246 56.22 -41.98 -31.14
N SER A 247 56.46 -42.94 -32.01
CA SER A 247 57.75 -43.65 -32.21
C SER A 247 57.69 -44.39 -33.54
#